data_AF-A0A4Y1Z7B9-F1
#
_entry.id   AF-A0A4Y1Z7B9-F1
#
_cell.length_a   1.000
_cell.length_b   1.000
_cell.length_c   1.000
_cell.angle_alpha   90.00
_cell.angle_beta   90.00
_cell.angle_gamma   90.00
#
_symmetry.space_group_name_H-M   'P 1'
#
loop_
_entity.id
_entity.type
_entity.pdbx_description
1 polymer ?
#
loop_
_entity_poly.entity_id
_entity_poly.type
_entity_poly.pdbx_seq_one_letter_code
_entity_poly.pdbx_strand_id
1 'polypeptide(L)'
;MGRYLVNVVEGKDKKIKPNELDVIFNEGLMVFPIYQTVGDGSGYFNRNQGKIDAQDAYTAAKNHGFKSGTTIYFDVDYDALGNEITSNVLPYFQGINQQINYLDSYYKIGVYGPRNVCTQVSERGWAATSFVSDMSTGFSANLGYPLPTN
;
A
#
# COMPACT_ATOMS: atom_id res chain seq x y z
N MET A 1 14.20 -2.74 0.73
CA MET A 1 13.55 -3.62 1.73
C MET A 1 12.21 -3.02 2.12
N GLY A 2 11.15 -3.83 2.13
CA GLY A 2 9.82 -3.37 2.57
C GLY A 2 9.74 -3.34 4.08
N ARG A 3 9.31 -2.21 4.66
CA ARG A 3 9.13 -2.05 6.12
C ARG A 3 7.76 -1.47 6.45
N TYR A 4 7.11 -2.00 7.47
CA TYR A 4 5.76 -1.59 7.84
C TYR A 4 5.76 -0.31 8.68
N LEU A 5 4.90 0.65 8.31
CA LEU A 5 4.76 1.91 9.03
C LEU A 5 4.08 1.74 10.40
N VAL A 6 3.12 0.81 10.47
CA VAL A 6 2.21 0.62 11.61
C VAL A 6 2.07 -0.86 11.98
N ASN A 7 1.61 -1.10 13.21
CA ASN A 7 1.13 -2.41 13.64
C ASN A 7 -0.36 -2.54 13.34
N VAL A 8 -0.82 -3.78 13.17
CA VAL A 8 -2.25 -4.09 13.26
C VAL A 8 -2.63 -4.10 14.74
N VAL A 9 -3.80 -3.57 15.10
CA VAL A 9 -4.34 -3.69 16.47
C VAL A 9 -4.43 -5.18 16.80
N GLU A 10 -3.86 -5.59 17.94
CA GLU A 10 -3.77 -6.99 18.39
C GLU A 10 -3.01 -7.94 17.44
N GLY A 11 -2.30 -7.41 16.44
CA GLY A 11 -1.52 -8.20 15.49
C GLY A 11 -0.04 -8.32 15.82
N LYS A 12 0.71 -8.90 14.88
CA LYS A 12 2.17 -9.03 14.99
C LYS A 12 2.83 -7.65 15.08
N ASP A 13 3.86 -7.57 15.92
CA ASP A 13 4.68 -6.38 16.05
C ASP A 13 5.66 -6.26 14.86
N LYS A 14 5.18 -5.66 13.77
CA LYS A 14 5.86 -5.59 12.47
C LYS A 14 6.37 -4.19 12.10
N LYS A 15 5.91 -3.15 12.80
CA LYS A 15 6.27 -1.76 12.52
C LYS A 15 7.76 -1.51 12.67
N ILE A 16 8.26 -0.53 11.92
CA ILE A 16 9.61 0.00 12.03
C ILE A 16 9.97 0.28 13.49
N LYS A 17 11.16 -0.17 13.90
CA LYS A 17 11.70 -0.03 15.26
C LYS A 17 12.62 1.18 15.38
N PRO A 18 12.80 1.70 16.61
CA PRO A 18 13.85 2.68 16.88
C PRO A 18 15.20 2.18 16.33
N ASN A 19 15.94 3.07 15.67
CA ASN A 19 17.24 2.82 15.04
C ASN A 19 17.24 1.83 13.87
N GLU A 20 16.12 1.21 13.52
CA GLU A 20 16.09 0.22 12.45
C GLU A 20 16.41 0.84 11.09
N LEU A 21 15.84 2.01 10.80
CA LEU A 21 16.10 2.72 9.54
C LEU A 21 17.57 3.16 9.45
N ASP A 22 18.14 3.64 10.54
CA ASP A 22 19.55 4.05 10.58
C ASP A 22 20.49 2.89 10.26
N VAL A 23 20.23 1.71 10.85
CA VAL A 23 21.01 0.49 10.55
C VAL A 23 20.89 0.13 9.07
N ILE A 24 19.66 0.10 8.52
CA ILE A 24 19.45 -0.25 7.11
C ILE A 24 20.17 0.74 6.18
N PHE A 25 20.06 2.04 6.45
CA PHE A 25 20.68 3.07 5.61
C PHE A 25 22.20 3.12 5.73
N ASN A 26 22.76 2.86 6.92
CA ASN A 26 24.21 2.78 7.13
C ASN A 26 24.84 1.61 6.36
N GLU A 27 24.10 0.54 6.14
CA GLU A 27 24.50 -0.58 5.28
C GLU A 27 24.27 -0.31 3.78
N GLY A 28 23.88 0.91 3.40
CA GLY A 28 23.66 1.32 2.01
C GLY A 28 22.39 0.75 1.36
N LEU A 29 21.48 0.18 2.16
CA LEU A 29 20.24 -0.39 1.67
C LEU A 29 19.12 0.66 1.61
N MET A 30 18.15 0.45 0.73
CA MET A 30 16.97 1.33 0.61
C MET A 30 15.75 0.71 1.29
N VAL A 31 14.85 1.56 1.80
CA VAL A 31 13.56 1.16 2.38
C VAL A 31 12.41 1.69 1.53
N PHE A 32 11.39 0.86 1.31
CA PHE A 32 10.09 1.33 0.85
C PHE A 32 9.04 1.06 1.96
N PRO A 33 8.31 2.11 2.40
CA PRO A 33 7.32 1.97 3.45
C PRO A 33 6.05 1.28 2.96
N ILE A 34 5.53 0.36 3.78
CA ILE A 34 4.28 -0.37 3.55
C ILE A 34 3.27 0.03 4.63
N TYR A 35 2.05 0.36 4.21
CA TYR A 35 0.91 0.52 5.10
C TYR A 35 0.00 -0.70 4.97
N GLN A 36 -0.13 -1.46 6.06
CA GLN A 36 -0.99 -2.64 6.14
C GLN A 36 -1.50 -2.80 7.58
N THR A 37 -2.80 -2.60 7.76
CA THR A 37 -3.53 -2.85 9.00
C THR A 37 -4.32 -4.17 8.88
N VAL A 38 -5.64 -4.11 8.70
CA VAL A 38 -6.48 -5.24 8.31
C VAL A 38 -6.65 -5.16 6.80
N GLY A 39 -6.42 -6.26 6.08
CA GLY A 39 -6.42 -6.22 4.61
C GLY A 39 -6.75 -7.56 3.97
N ASP A 40 -7.34 -8.47 4.74
CA ASP A 40 -7.56 -9.88 4.42
C ASP A 40 -8.97 -10.16 3.84
N GLY A 41 -9.77 -9.13 3.58
CA GLY A 41 -11.09 -9.28 2.97
C GLY A 41 -11.71 -7.99 2.46
N SER A 42 -12.63 -8.12 1.50
CA SER A 42 -13.23 -6.99 0.77
C SER A 42 -14.00 -5.99 1.64
N GLY A 43 -14.58 -6.43 2.76
CA GLY A 43 -15.34 -5.57 3.69
C GLY A 43 -14.52 -4.43 4.30
N TYR A 44 -13.20 -4.57 4.39
CA TYR A 44 -12.30 -3.52 4.84
C TYR A 44 -12.20 -2.38 3.82
N PHE A 45 -12.16 -2.73 2.54
CA PHE A 45 -11.83 -1.80 1.47
C PHE A 45 -13.06 -1.00 1.05
N ASN A 46 -13.06 0.28 1.39
CA ASN A 46 -14.02 1.25 0.90
C ASN A 46 -13.40 2.66 0.88
N ARG A 47 -14.10 3.61 0.26
CA ARG A 47 -13.59 4.98 0.08
C ARG A 47 -13.29 5.73 1.37
N ASN A 48 -14.10 5.55 2.42
CA ASN A 48 -13.86 6.23 3.69
C ASN A 48 -12.64 5.63 4.39
N GLN A 49 -12.51 4.30 4.39
CA GLN A 49 -11.34 3.63 4.93
C GLN A 49 -10.06 4.08 4.22
N GLY A 50 -10.08 4.22 2.89
CA GLY A 50 -8.91 4.69 2.14
C GLY A 50 -8.44 6.09 2.54
N LYS A 51 -9.35 6.99 2.94
CA LYS A 51 -8.96 8.31 3.45
C LYS A 51 -8.33 8.24 4.83
N ILE A 52 -8.89 7.41 5.71
CA ILE A 52 -8.37 7.20 7.07
C ILE A 52 -6.95 6.63 6.97
N ASP A 53 -6.79 5.55 6.19
CA ASP A 53 -5.52 4.87 6.01
C ASP A 53 -4.46 5.78 5.40
N ALA A 54 -4.82 6.62 4.42
CA ALA A 54 -3.90 7.58 3.84
C ALA A 54 -3.42 8.63 4.85
N GLN A 55 -4.32 9.12 5.72
CA GLN A 55 -3.96 10.06 6.78
C GLN A 55 -3.03 9.42 7.82
N ASP A 56 -3.33 8.18 8.21
CA ASP A 56 -2.54 7.43 9.19
C ASP A 56 -1.17 7.07 8.62
N ALA A 57 -1.12 6.62 7.36
CA ALA A 57 0.11 6.33 6.64
C ALA A 57 0.99 7.58 6.51
N TYR A 58 0.41 8.72 6.16
CA TYR A 58 1.12 10.00 6.09
C TYR A 58 1.74 10.36 7.44
N THR A 59 0.93 10.29 8.51
CA THR A 59 1.38 10.64 9.86
C THR A 59 2.49 9.70 10.32
N ALA A 60 2.32 8.39 10.16
CA ALA A 60 3.30 7.39 10.54
C ALA A 60 4.61 7.53 9.74
N ALA A 61 4.52 7.72 8.43
CA ALA A 61 5.70 7.91 7.58
C ALA A 61 6.49 9.16 7.96
N LYS A 62 5.81 10.28 8.26
CA LYS A 62 6.50 11.49 8.76
C LYS A 62 7.17 11.25 10.11
N ASN A 63 6.51 10.54 11.02
CA ASN A 63 7.08 10.22 12.33
C ASN A 63 8.32 9.32 12.24
N HIS A 64 8.38 8.45 11.23
CA HIS A 64 9.58 7.65 10.91
C HIS A 64 10.63 8.41 10.11
N GLY A 65 10.41 9.68 9.78
CA GLY A 65 11.38 10.52 9.08
C GLY A 65 11.44 10.34 7.56
N PHE A 66 10.45 9.68 6.94
CA PHE A 66 10.38 9.61 5.48
C PHE A 66 10.19 11.00 4.87
N LYS A 67 10.91 11.27 3.78
CA LYS A 67 10.93 12.58 3.12
C LYS A 67 9.81 12.70 2.09
N SER A 68 9.43 13.93 1.76
CA SER A 68 8.49 14.20 0.67
C SER A 68 8.92 13.50 -0.63
N GLY A 69 7.96 13.02 -1.40
CA GLY A 69 8.15 12.26 -2.64
C GLY A 69 8.39 10.77 -2.43
N THR A 70 8.53 10.28 -1.18
CA THR A 70 8.57 8.84 -0.88
C THR A 70 7.28 8.17 -1.32
N THR A 71 7.38 6.99 -1.94
CA THR A 71 6.21 6.16 -2.26
C THR A 71 5.84 5.27 -1.08
N ILE A 72 4.58 5.38 -0.62
CA ILE A 72 4.02 4.48 0.39
C ILE A 72 3.17 3.42 -0.32
N TYR A 73 3.45 2.15 -0.06
CA TYR A 73 2.71 1.03 -0.62
C TYR A 73 1.53 0.67 0.27
N PHE A 74 0.32 0.85 -0.24
CA PHE A 74 -0.92 0.44 0.41
C PHE A 74 -1.25 -0.99 -0.03
N ASP A 75 -1.46 -1.85 0.96
CA ASP A 75 -1.52 -3.29 0.76
C ASP A 75 -2.96 -3.81 0.58
N VAL A 76 -3.11 -4.75 -0.34
CA VAL A 76 -4.33 -5.53 -0.60
C VAL A 76 -3.94 -7.00 -0.47
N ASP A 77 -3.94 -7.49 0.77
CA ASP A 77 -3.39 -8.80 1.16
C ASP A 77 -4.45 -9.92 1.13
N TYR A 78 -5.20 -9.99 0.04
CA TYR A 78 -6.12 -11.08 -0.23
C TYR A 78 -6.34 -11.27 -1.74
N ASP A 79 -6.89 -12.42 -2.13
CA ASP A 79 -7.24 -12.71 -3.52
C ASP A 79 -8.51 -11.96 -3.92
N ALA A 80 -8.39 -10.64 -4.15
CA ALA A 80 -9.50 -9.81 -4.59
C ALA A 80 -9.90 -10.16 -6.02
N LEU A 81 -11.14 -10.62 -6.23
CA LEU A 81 -11.62 -11.09 -7.54
C LEU A 81 -12.77 -10.24 -8.07
N GLY A 82 -12.84 -10.13 -9.40
CA GLY A 82 -14.00 -9.60 -10.12
C GLY A 82 -14.59 -8.32 -9.51
N ASN A 83 -15.80 -8.45 -8.97
CA ASN A 83 -16.56 -7.33 -8.40
C ASN A 83 -15.96 -6.76 -7.11
N GLU A 84 -15.17 -7.53 -6.35
CA GLU A 84 -14.52 -7.01 -5.14
C GLU A 84 -13.48 -5.95 -5.50
N ILE A 85 -12.75 -6.13 -6.61
CA ILE A 85 -11.82 -5.11 -7.09
C ILE A 85 -12.60 -3.83 -7.42
N THR A 86 -13.68 -3.95 -8.19
CA THR A 86 -14.41 -2.77 -8.67
C THR A 86 -15.24 -2.08 -7.60
N SER A 87 -15.78 -2.83 -6.64
CA SER A 87 -16.75 -2.33 -5.66
C SER A 87 -16.11 -1.96 -4.33
N ASN A 88 -14.90 -2.46 -4.04
CA ASN A 88 -14.23 -2.27 -2.75
C ASN A 88 -12.82 -1.67 -2.92
N VAL A 89 -11.93 -2.35 -3.63
CA VAL A 89 -10.52 -1.96 -3.76
C VAL A 89 -10.36 -0.64 -4.52
N LEU A 90 -11.06 -0.47 -5.64
CA LEU A 90 -10.98 0.77 -6.41
C LEU A 90 -11.55 1.98 -5.64
N PRO A 91 -12.74 1.91 -5.00
CA PRO A 91 -13.19 2.97 -4.11
C PRO A 91 -12.20 3.29 -2.98
N TYR A 92 -11.54 2.28 -2.41
CA TYR A 92 -10.49 2.46 -1.41
C TYR A 92 -9.31 3.29 -1.95
N PHE A 93 -8.73 2.92 -3.09
CA PHE A 93 -7.65 3.70 -3.71
C PHE A 93 -8.10 5.08 -4.19
N GLN A 94 -9.37 5.26 -4.57
CA GLN A 94 -9.94 6.58 -4.83
C GLN A 94 -9.91 7.46 -3.56
N GLY A 95 -10.23 6.88 -2.40
CA GLY A 95 -10.15 7.52 -1.10
C GLY A 95 -8.72 7.92 -0.73
N ILE A 96 -7.76 7.00 -0.92
CA ILE A 96 -6.33 7.28 -0.72
C ILE A 96 -5.89 8.44 -1.59
N ASN A 97 -6.16 8.38 -2.89
CA ASN A 97 -5.77 9.42 -3.84
C ASN A 97 -6.35 10.79 -3.46
N GLN A 98 -7.61 10.85 -3.03
CA GLN A 98 -8.21 12.10 -2.56
C GLN A 98 -7.51 12.66 -1.33
N GLN A 99 -7.21 11.82 -0.34
CA GLN A 99 -6.58 12.26 0.89
C GLN A 99 -5.13 12.68 0.66
N ILE A 100 -4.36 11.94 -0.13
CA ILE A 100 -2.98 12.29 -0.46
C ILE A 100 -2.90 13.61 -1.23
N ASN A 101 -3.83 13.85 -2.18
CA ASN A 101 -3.93 15.15 -2.86
C ASN A 101 -4.27 16.29 -1.89
N TYR A 102 -5.17 16.04 -0.92
CA TYR A 102 -5.48 17.00 0.15
C TYR A 102 -4.27 17.29 1.05
N LEU A 103 -3.36 16.32 1.21
CA LEU A 103 -2.10 16.44 1.93
C LEU A 103 -0.95 16.92 1.03
N ASP A 104 -1.26 17.80 0.08
CA ASP A 104 -0.33 18.44 -0.87
C ASP A 104 0.51 17.46 -1.70
N SER A 105 0.01 16.23 -1.91
CA SER A 105 0.76 15.16 -2.58
C SER A 105 2.14 14.91 -1.97
N TYR A 106 2.26 15.09 -0.65
CA TYR A 106 3.54 15.02 0.04
C TYR A 106 4.23 13.66 -0.14
N TYR A 107 3.45 12.57 -0.19
CA TYR A 107 3.90 11.23 -0.53
C TYR A 107 3.25 10.75 -1.82
N LYS A 108 3.92 9.80 -2.49
CA LYS A 108 3.37 9.10 -3.66
C LYS A 108 2.64 7.84 -3.21
N ILE A 109 1.67 7.41 -4.00
CA ILE A 109 0.89 6.21 -3.74
C ILE A 109 1.55 5.05 -4.51
N GLY A 110 1.81 3.96 -3.81
CA GLY A 110 2.12 2.65 -4.39
C GLY A 110 1.02 1.67 -4.04
N VAL A 111 0.79 0.69 -4.91
CA VAL A 111 -0.12 -0.43 -4.65
C VAL A 111 0.71 -1.68 -4.41
N TYR A 112 0.44 -2.39 -3.31
CA TYR A 112 0.93 -3.74 -3.06
C TYR A 112 -0.24 -4.71 -3.11
N GLY A 113 -0.21 -5.70 -4.01
CA GLY A 113 -1.28 -6.69 -4.11
C GLY A 113 -1.18 -7.56 -5.36
N PRO A 114 -2.25 -8.32 -5.67
CA PRO A 114 -2.30 -9.14 -6.87
C PRO A 114 -2.18 -8.32 -8.16
N ARG A 115 -1.66 -8.92 -9.23
CA ARG A 115 -1.43 -8.24 -10.52
C ARG A 115 -2.64 -7.52 -11.07
N ASN A 116 -3.83 -8.14 -11.04
CA ASN A 116 -5.07 -7.52 -11.53
C ASN A 116 -5.45 -6.28 -10.70
N VAL A 117 -5.26 -6.33 -9.37
CA VAL A 117 -5.47 -5.17 -8.50
C VAL A 117 -4.49 -4.05 -8.87
N CYS A 118 -3.19 -4.36 -8.93
CA CYS A 118 -2.16 -3.38 -9.28
C CYS A 118 -2.42 -2.72 -10.63
N THR A 119 -2.79 -3.53 -11.63
CA THR A 119 -3.13 -3.06 -12.99
C THR A 119 -4.29 -2.09 -12.96
N GLN A 120 -5.42 -2.45 -12.35
CA GLN A 120 -6.61 -1.60 -12.36
C GLN A 120 -6.46 -0.31 -11.55
N VAL A 121 -5.65 -0.31 -10.49
CA VAL A 121 -5.30 0.90 -9.73
C VAL A 121 -4.37 1.79 -10.56
N SER A 122 -3.36 1.20 -11.20
CA SER A 122 -2.39 1.89 -12.06
C SER A 122 -3.05 2.57 -13.26
N GLU A 123 -3.94 1.88 -13.98
CA GLU A 123 -4.64 2.41 -15.16
C GLU A 123 -5.49 3.66 -14.88
N ARG A 124 -5.85 3.90 -13.62
CA ARG A 124 -6.58 5.10 -13.18
C ARG A 124 -5.66 6.27 -12.82
N GLY A 125 -4.34 6.07 -12.89
CA GLY A 125 -3.34 7.05 -12.51
C GLY A 125 -3.25 7.30 -11.00
N TRP A 126 -3.77 6.37 -10.18
CA TRP A 126 -3.78 6.54 -8.72
C TRP A 126 -2.54 6.00 -8.03
N ALA A 127 -1.80 5.08 -8.65
CA ALA A 127 -0.54 4.55 -8.11
C ALA A 127 0.63 4.88 -9.04
N ALA A 128 1.69 5.44 -8.45
CA ALA A 128 2.93 5.75 -9.14
C ALA A 128 3.76 4.50 -9.45
N THR A 129 3.68 3.48 -8.59
CA THR A 129 4.39 2.20 -8.77
C THR A 129 3.56 1.04 -8.23
N SER A 130 3.87 -0.17 -8.69
CA SER A 130 3.25 -1.40 -8.22
C SER A 130 4.28 -2.35 -7.62
N PHE A 131 3.96 -2.95 -6.48
CA PHE A 131 4.68 -4.08 -5.91
C PHE A 131 3.74 -5.29 -5.99
N VAL A 132 4.04 -6.27 -6.83
CA VAL A 132 3.11 -7.39 -7.08
C VAL A 132 3.36 -8.55 -6.12
N SER A 133 2.30 -9.15 -5.59
CA SER A 133 2.37 -10.31 -4.69
C SER A 133 2.58 -11.64 -5.43
N ASP A 134 3.56 -11.71 -6.33
CA ASP A 134 3.80 -12.87 -7.21
C ASP A 134 4.18 -14.16 -6.47
N MET A 135 4.67 -14.03 -5.23
CA MET A 135 4.97 -15.19 -4.38
C MET A 135 3.72 -15.82 -3.75
N SER A 136 2.56 -15.15 -3.81
CA SER A 136 1.27 -15.68 -3.37
C SER A 136 0.66 -16.52 -4.48
N THR A 137 1.14 -17.76 -4.64
CA THR A 137 0.67 -18.69 -5.68
C THR A 137 -0.80 -19.08 -5.57
N GLY A 138 -1.43 -18.80 -4.42
CA GLY A 138 -2.86 -19.00 -4.20
C GLY A 138 -3.75 -17.84 -4.67
N PHE A 139 -3.19 -16.71 -5.12
CA PHE A 139 -3.97 -15.57 -5.59
C PHE A 139 -4.28 -15.70 -7.07
N SER A 140 -5.53 -16.02 -7.40
CA SER A 140 -6.03 -16.14 -8.77
C SER A 140 -5.93 -14.83 -9.53
N ALA A 141 -5.97 -13.69 -8.84
CA ALA A 141 -5.76 -12.38 -9.44
C ALA A 141 -4.31 -12.12 -9.94
N ASN A 142 -3.37 -13.05 -9.70
CA ASN A 142 -2.07 -13.09 -10.38
C ASN A 142 -2.08 -13.94 -11.66
N LEU A 143 -2.96 -14.94 -11.74
CA LEU A 143 -2.97 -15.93 -12.81
C LEU A 143 -3.62 -15.35 -14.07
N GLY A 144 -2.85 -15.32 -15.17
CA GLY A 144 -3.34 -14.83 -16.46
C GLY A 144 -3.30 -13.31 -16.64
N TYR A 145 -2.81 -12.57 -15.64
CA TYR A 145 -2.62 -11.11 -15.74
C TYR A 145 -1.14 -10.76 -15.95
N PRO A 146 -0.83 -9.84 -16.89
CA PRO A 146 0.54 -9.34 -17.08
C PRO A 146 0.98 -8.50 -15.88
N LEU A 147 2.27 -8.18 -15.83
CA LEU A 147 2.75 -7.17 -14.87
C LEU A 147 2.18 -5.79 -15.24
N PRO A 148 1.84 -4.96 -14.23
CA PRO A 148 1.44 -3.58 -14.46
C PRO A 148 2.60 -2.78 -15.08
N THR A 149 2.27 -1.70 -15.80
CA THR A 149 3.23 -0.95 -16.64
C THR A 149 3.88 0.25 -15.94
N ASN A 150 3.52 0.52 -14.68
CA ASN A 150 4.02 1.66 -13.89
C ASN A 150 5.26 1.32 -13.06
#